data_AF-T1CE27-F1
#
_entry.id   AF-T1CE27-F1
#
_cell.length_a   1.000
_cell.length_b   1.000
_cell.length_c   1.000
_cell.angle_alpha   90.00
_cell.angle_beta   90.00
_cell.angle_gamma   90.00
#
_symmetry.space_group_name_H-M   'P 1'
#
loop_
_entity.id
_entity.type
_entity.pdbx_description
1 polymer ?
#
loop_
_entity_poly.entity_id
_entity_poly.type
_entity_poly.pdbx_seq_one_letter_code
_entity_poly.pdbx_strand_id
1 'polypeptide(L)'
;EEMCASTLTWLFTVFLDPVNWDNAPWGLSGAIADRQHVGGFRGLNARLTEEASKRSLIVQRPGLALFGRTIGEALARSIDPYFAGLSGQPEAVARHARGLGIEPDCLLSSLGPAELARLTEDLRAWLVAHRVLPEFVAILDQRRWFVPALGMDAEELANLQNATGRVGTPGVGVALALGDAGALQRAREAEGT
;
A
#
# COMPACT_ATOMS: atom_id res chain seq x y z
N GLU A 1 14.84 7.97 8.16
CA GLU A 1 14.90 9.26 7.44
C GLU A 1 13.60 10.01 7.64
N GLU A 2 13.62 11.34 7.65
CA GLU A 2 12.45 12.17 7.96
C GLU A 2 11.81 12.83 6.74
N MET A 3 12.41 12.64 5.56
CA MET A 3 12.00 13.23 4.28
C MET A 3 12.68 12.48 3.13
N CYS A 4 12.00 12.37 1.99
CA CYS A 4 12.54 11.89 0.70
C CYS A 4 12.34 12.94 -0.39
N ALA A 5 12.89 12.69 -1.58
CA ALA A 5 12.83 13.63 -2.71
C ALA A 5 11.40 14.03 -3.10
N SER A 6 10.45 13.08 -3.06
CA SER A 6 9.03 13.34 -3.38
C SER A 6 8.38 14.28 -2.36
N THR A 7 8.55 14.03 -1.06
CA THR A 7 8.03 14.91 0.01
C THR A 7 8.70 16.29 0.04
N LEU A 8 10.00 16.38 -0.24
CA LEU A 8 10.70 17.66 -0.38
C LEU A 8 10.16 18.45 -1.57
N THR A 9 9.95 17.79 -2.71
CA THR A 9 9.38 18.40 -3.91
C THR A 9 7.97 18.88 -3.66
N TRP A 10 7.14 18.06 -3.03
CA TRP A 10 5.78 18.44 -2.65
C TRP A 10 5.77 19.66 -1.72
N LEU A 11 6.58 19.66 -0.65
CA LEU A 11 6.72 20.81 0.24
C LEU A 11 7.14 22.07 -0.53
N PHE A 12 8.12 21.94 -1.43
CA PHE A 12 8.56 23.04 -2.29
C PHE A 12 7.41 23.58 -3.16
N THR A 13 6.60 22.71 -3.79
CA THR A 13 5.45 23.15 -4.58
C THR A 13 4.40 23.89 -3.75
N VAL A 14 4.15 23.46 -2.51
CA VAL A 14 3.24 24.15 -1.57
C VAL A 14 3.76 25.54 -1.18
N PHE A 15 5.08 25.71 -1.05
CA PHE A 15 5.69 27.02 -0.84
C PHE A 15 5.53 27.96 -2.03
N LEU A 16 5.52 27.43 -3.27
CA LEU A 16 5.29 28.22 -4.47
C LEU A 16 3.83 28.67 -4.60
N ASP A 17 2.89 27.74 -4.35
CA ASP A 17 1.46 28.02 -4.35
C ASP A 17 0.74 27.02 -3.42
N PRO A 18 -0.04 27.51 -2.44
CA PRO A 18 -0.84 26.66 -1.56
C PRO A 18 -1.83 25.73 -2.28
N VAL A 19 -2.21 26.00 -3.54
CA VAL A 19 -3.06 25.07 -4.32
C VAL A 19 -2.43 23.67 -4.42
N ASN A 20 -1.09 23.60 -4.41
CA ASN A 20 -0.31 22.36 -4.56
C ASN A 20 -0.38 21.41 -3.35
N TRP A 21 -1.21 21.70 -2.35
CA TRP A 21 -1.57 20.70 -1.34
C TRP A 21 -2.21 19.46 -1.99
N ASP A 22 -2.89 19.61 -3.12
CA ASP A 22 -3.45 18.52 -3.92
C ASP A 22 -2.40 17.50 -4.41
N ASN A 23 -1.10 17.83 -4.40
CA ASN A 23 -0.02 16.88 -4.68
C ASN A 23 0.29 15.92 -3.52
N ALA A 24 -0.45 15.99 -2.41
CA ALA A 24 -0.30 15.09 -1.27
C ALA A 24 -0.22 13.60 -1.63
N PRO A 25 -1.06 13.05 -2.55
CA PRO A 25 -0.98 11.64 -2.93
C PRO A 25 0.38 11.25 -3.51
N TRP A 26 0.96 12.10 -4.35
CA TRP A 26 2.21 11.84 -5.07
C TRP A 26 3.43 12.03 -4.18
N GLY A 27 3.41 13.03 -3.30
CA GLY A 27 4.45 13.22 -2.29
C GLY A 27 4.46 12.05 -1.30
N LEU A 28 3.27 11.63 -0.85
CA LEU A 28 3.11 10.55 0.11
C LEU A 28 3.49 9.18 -0.47
N SER A 29 3.08 8.88 -1.70
CA SER A 29 3.40 7.58 -2.33
C SER A 29 4.90 7.36 -2.44
N GLY A 30 5.69 8.40 -2.74
CA GLY A 30 7.14 8.31 -2.75
C GLY A 30 7.74 8.04 -1.36
N ALA A 31 7.25 8.69 -0.31
CA ALA A 31 7.70 8.39 1.06
C ALA A 31 7.32 6.96 1.50
N ILE A 32 6.19 6.47 1.03
CA ILE A 32 5.75 5.09 1.27
C ILE A 32 6.64 4.10 0.52
N ALA A 33 6.97 4.37 -0.75
CA ALA A 33 7.89 3.57 -1.54
C ALA A 33 9.28 3.45 -0.88
N ASP A 34 9.77 4.54 -0.28
CA ASP A 34 11.01 4.58 0.51
C ASP A 34 10.86 3.99 1.93
N ARG A 35 9.70 3.37 2.24
CA ARG A 35 9.37 2.76 3.54
C ARG A 35 9.48 3.72 4.74
N GLN A 36 9.41 5.03 4.52
CA GLN A 36 9.53 6.05 5.57
C GLN A 36 8.29 6.11 6.51
N HIS A 37 7.23 5.37 6.18
CA HIS A 37 6.00 5.24 6.95
C HIS A 37 6.03 4.08 7.96
N VAL A 38 7.00 3.17 7.88
CA VAL A 38 7.10 2.00 8.76
C VAL A 38 7.36 2.45 10.20
N GLY A 39 6.48 2.05 11.12
CA GLY A 39 6.53 2.54 12.51
C GLY A 39 6.11 4.01 12.67
N GLY A 40 5.41 4.56 11.68
CA GLY A 40 4.87 5.91 11.66
C GLY A 40 5.82 6.95 11.07
N PHE A 41 5.26 7.94 10.38
CA PHE A 41 6.03 9.09 9.88
C PHE A 41 6.62 9.91 11.04
N ARG A 42 7.80 10.49 10.79
CA ARG A 42 8.54 11.33 11.74
C ARG A 42 8.94 12.65 11.07
N GLY A 43 9.36 13.63 11.87
CA GLY A 43 9.89 14.90 11.38
C GLY A 43 8.95 15.63 10.41
N LEU A 44 9.48 16.02 9.25
CA LEU A 44 8.73 16.77 8.23
C LEU A 44 7.61 15.93 7.58
N ASN A 45 7.85 14.66 7.31
CA ASN A 45 6.81 13.77 6.77
C ASN A 45 5.60 13.68 7.71
N ALA A 46 5.82 13.63 9.03
CA ALA A 46 4.73 13.62 10.00
C ALA A 46 3.89 14.91 9.91
N ARG A 47 4.54 16.08 9.81
CA ARG A 47 3.86 17.37 9.70
C ARG A 47 3.08 17.50 8.39
N LEU A 48 3.69 17.10 7.26
CA LEU A 48 3.04 17.13 5.95
C LEU A 48 1.81 16.22 5.91
N THR A 49 1.92 15.00 6.45
CA THR A 49 0.80 14.04 6.47
C THR A 49 -0.32 14.49 7.40
N GLU A 50 0.00 15.05 8.56
CA GLU A 50 -0.99 15.66 9.46
C GLU A 50 -1.77 16.79 8.77
N GLU A 51 -1.07 17.71 8.11
CA GLU A 51 -1.68 18.82 7.39
C GLU A 51 -2.52 18.38 6.18
N ALA A 52 -2.06 17.37 5.44
CA ALA A 52 -2.85 16.78 4.35
C ALA A 52 -4.10 16.06 4.87
N SER A 53 -4.01 15.38 6.02
CA SER A 53 -5.18 14.78 6.68
C SER A 53 -6.20 15.82 7.16
N LYS A 54 -5.76 16.94 7.73
CA LYS A 54 -6.65 18.06 8.11
C LYS A 54 -7.44 18.62 6.92
N ARG A 55 -6.85 18.54 5.72
CA ARG A 55 -7.46 18.95 4.45
C ARG A 55 -8.29 17.85 3.77
N SER A 56 -8.42 16.68 4.39
CA SER A 56 -9.11 15.51 3.84
C SER A 56 -8.53 14.99 2.52
N LEU A 57 -7.26 15.28 2.24
CA LEU A 57 -6.55 14.81 1.04
C LEU A 57 -6.09 13.36 1.17
N ILE A 58 -5.86 12.93 2.41
CA ILE A 58 -5.48 11.57 2.79
C ILE A 58 -6.17 11.19 4.11
N VAL A 59 -6.50 9.92 4.28
CA VAL A 59 -7.21 9.40 5.45
C VAL A 59 -6.57 8.10 5.93
N GLN A 60 -6.18 8.02 7.19
CA GLN A 60 -5.72 6.74 7.75
C GLN A 60 -6.90 5.80 8.01
N ARG A 61 -6.86 4.60 7.43
CA ARG A 61 -7.84 3.54 7.64
C ARG A 61 -7.17 2.25 8.11
N PRO A 62 -7.86 1.39 8.87
CA PRO A 62 -7.42 0.03 9.08
C PRO A 62 -7.32 -0.67 7.72
N GLY A 63 -6.26 -1.44 7.52
CA GLY A 63 -6.06 -2.20 6.31
C GLY A 63 -5.02 -3.28 6.53
N LEU A 64 -5.04 -4.28 5.66
CA LEU A 64 -4.10 -5.39 5.70
C LEU A 64 -3.00 -5.10 4.67
N ALA A 65 -1.73 -5.33 5.01
CA ALA A 65 -0.58 -5.19 4.11
C ALA A 65 -0.49 -6.35 3.09
N LEU A 66 -1.59 -6.56 2.36
CA LEU A 66 -1.67 -7.48 1.24
C LEU A 66 -1.96 -6.69 -0.05
N PHE A 67 -1.38 -7.16 -1.14
CA PHE A 67 -1.55 -6.57 -2.48
C PHE A 67 -1.88 -7.67 -3.46
N GLY A 68 -2.98 -7.51 -4.19
CA GLY A 68 -3.48 -8.49 -5.14
C GLY A 68 -4.99 -8.42 -5.25
N ARG A 69 -5.53 -9.03 -6.31
CA ARG A 69 -6.98 -8.99 -6.58
C ARG A 69 -7.71 -9.97 -5.68
N THR A 70 -7.18 -11.18 -5.57
CA THR A 70 -7.77 -12.25 -4.76
C THR A 70 -6.95 -12.54 -3.52
N ILE A 71 -7.56 -13.17 -2.51
CA ILE A 71 -6.85 -13.60 -1.29
C ILE A 71 -5.68 -14.52 -1.61
N GLY A 72 -5.91 -15.47 -2.53
CA GLY A 72 -4.91 -16.43 -2.97
C GLY A 72 -3.70 -15.76 -3.61
N GLU A 73 -3.96 -14.83 -4.53
CA GLU A 73 -2.92 -14.04 -5.17
C GLU A 73 -2.17 -13.19 -4.15
N ALA A 74 -2.90 -12.47 -3.29
CA ALA A 74 -2.31 -11.48 -2.41
C ALA A 74 -1.42 -12.10 -1.33
N LEU A 75 -1.80 -13.26 -0.79
CA LEU A 75 -0.95 -14.02 0.14
C LEU A 75 0.24 -14.67 -0.57
N ALA A 76 0.03 -15.27 -1.74
CA ALA A 76 1.11 -15.93 -2.48
C ALA A 76 2.18 -14.94 -2.95
N ARG A 77 1.80 -13.71 -3.29
CA ARG A 77 2.71 -12.63 -3.70
C ARG A 77 3.26 -11.80 -2.54
N SER A 78 2.82 -12.06 -1.31
CA SER A 78 3.23 -11.25 -0.17
C SER A 78 4.71 -11.48 0.18
N ILE A 79 5.49 -10.40 0.14
CA ILE A 79 6.91 -10.37 0.52
C ILE A 79 7.18 -9.47 1.73
N ASP A 80 6.19 -8.68 2.12
CA ASP A 80 6.27 -7.71 3.21
C ASP A 80 4.87 -7.52 3.84
N PRO A 81 4.48 -8.37 4.82
CA PRO A 81 5.30 -9.39 5.47
C PRO A 81 5.44 -10.69 4.67
N TYR A 82 6.61 -11.33 4.74
CA TYR A 82 6.81 -12.66 4.17
C TYR A 82 6.24 -13.75 5.10
N PHE A 83 5.32 -14.56 4.58
CA PHE A 83 4.71 -15.68 5.31
C PHE A 83 5.43 -16.98 4.97
N ALA A 84 6.35 -17.41 5.84
CA ALA A 84 7.06 -18.68 5.66
C ALA A 84 6.06 -19.84 5.49
N GLY A 85 6.20 -20.62 4.41
CA GLY A 85 5.29 -21.72 4.08
C GLY A 85 4.02 -21.33 3.31
N LEU A 86 3.75 -20.03 3.08
CA LEU A 86 2.63 -19.54 2.29
C LEU A 86 3.09 -18.69 1.11
N SER A 87 3.95 -17.69 1.35
CA SER A 87 4.49 -16.80 0.33
C SER A 87 5.24 -17.61 -0.74
N GLY A 88 4.89 -17.40 -2.00
CA GLY A 88 5.39 -18.16 -3.16
C GLY A 88 4.79 -19.56 -3.32
N GLN A 89 3.82 -19.96 -2.49
CA GLN A 89 3.21 -21.31 -2.51
C GLN A 89 1.69 -21.24 -2.70
N PRO A 90 1.18 -21.03 -3.94
CA PRO A 90 -0.25 -20.87 -4.21
C PRO A 90 -1.13 -22.00 -3.67
N GLU A 91 -0.66 -23.25 -3.74
CA GLU A 91 -1.41 -24.40 -3.21
C GLU A 91 -1.51 -24.38 -1.67
N ALA A 92 -0.43 -23.99 -0.98
CA ALA A 92 -0.42 -23.89 0.47
C ALA A 92 -1.34 -22.75 0.93
N VAL A 93 -1.28 -21.60 0.25
CA VAL A 93 -2.20 -20.48 0.45
C VAL A 93 -3.66 -20.91 0.26
N ALA A 94 -3.97 -21.62 -0.83
CA ALA A 94 -5.33 -22.08 -1.10
C ALA A 94 -5.84 -23.05 -0.02
N ARG A 95 -5.02 -23.96 0.48
CA ARG A 95 -5.38 -24.82 1.61
C ARG A 95 -5.60 -24.02 2.89
N HIS A 96 -4.70 -23.07 3.17
CA HIS A 96 -4.76 -22.22 4.36
C HIS A 96 -6.02 -21.34 4.38
N ALA A 97 -6.30 -20.63 3.28
CA ALA A 97 -7.50 -19.80 3.13
C ALA A 97 -8.80 -20.61 3.31
N ARG A 98 -8.88 -21.79 2.69
CA ARG A 98 -10.06 -22.68 2.87
C ARG A 98 -10.19 -23.20 4.30
N GLY A 99 -9.09 -23.42 5.00
CA GLY A 99 -9.09 -23.74 6.43
C GLY A 99 -9.75 -22.65 7.31
N LEU A 100 -9.69 -21.39 6.86
CA LEU A 100 -10.36 -20.24 7.49
C LEU A 100 -11.79 -20.01 6.97
N GLY A 101 -12.29 -20.88 6.09
CA GLY A 101 -13.57 -20.74 5.41
C GLY A 101 -13.61 -19.60 4.39
N ILE A 102 -12.46 -19.24 3.81
CA ILE A 102 -12.33 -18.19 2.80
C ILE A 102 -11.91 -18.83 1.47
N GLU A 103 -12.65 -18.58 0.40
CA GLU A 103 -12.26 -19.04 -0.93
C GLU A 103 -11.04 -18.24 -1.44
N PRO A 104 -10.00 -18.90 -1.99
CA PRO A 104 -8.79 -18.21 -2.45
C PRO A 104 -9.05 -17.26 -3.62
N ASP A 105 -10.09 -17.51 -4.43
CA ASP A 105 -10.49 -16.65 -5.55
C ASP A 105 -11.40 -15.49 -5.12
N CYS A 106 -11.77 -15.42 -3.82
CA CYS A 106 -12.50 -14.29 -3.26
C CYS A 106 -11.69 -13.00 -3.41
N LEU A 107 -12.36 -11.89 -3.75
CA LEU A 107 -11.70 -10.60 -3.87
C LEU A 107 -11.28 -10.11 -2.48
N LEU A 108 -10.07 -9.58 -2.37
CA LEU A 108 -9.61 -8.99 -1.10
C LEU A 108 -10.53 -7.85 -0.64
N SER A 109 -11.05 -7.07 -1.60
CA SER A 109 -12.00 -5.97 -1.37
C SER A 109 -13.41 -6.41 -1.00
N SER A 110 -13.78 -7.69 -1.20
CA SER A 110 -15.11 -8.20 -0.85
C SER A 110 -15.20 -8.83 0.53
N LEU A 111 -14.08 -8.93 1.27
CA LEU A 111 -14.10 -9.50 2.62
C LEU A 111 -14.98 -8.67 3.55
N GLY A 112 -15.92 -9.33 4.22
CA GLY A 112 -16.70 -8.71 5.29
C GLY A 112 -15.83 -8.39 6.51
N PRO A 113 -16.27 -7.49 7.42
CA PRO A 113 -15.49 -7.11 8.60
C PRO A 113 -15.06 -8.30 9.47
N ALA A 114 -15.93 -9.30 9.62
CA ALA A 114 -15.64 -10.51 10.40
C ALA A 114 -14.63 -11.44 9.71
N GLU A 115 -14.64 -11.53 8.38
CA GLU A 115 -13.69 -12.34 7.62
C GLU A 115 -12.32 -11.68 7.60
N LEU A 116 -12.28 -10.36 7.38
CA LEU A 116 -11.06 -9.57 7.44
C LEU A 116 -10.40 -9.66 8.82
N ALA A 117 -11.18 -9.54 9.91
CA ALA A 117 -10.64 -9.68 11.27
C ALA A 117 -10.08 -11.08 11.53
N ARG A 118 -10.80 -12.13 11.10
CA ARG A 118 -10.35 -13.52 11.22
C ARG A 118 -9.06 -13.79 10.44
N LEU A 119 -8.99 -13.32 9.20
CA LEU A 119 -7.79 -13.44 8.37
C LEU A 119 -6.61 -12.69 9.00
N THR A 120 -6.85 -11.45 9.49
CA THR A 120 -5.80 -10.63 10.11
C THR A 120 -5.22 -11.31 11.35
N GLU A 121 -6.07 -11.84 12.23
CA GLU A 121 -5.63 -12.50 13.46
C GLU A 121 -4.87 -13.80 13.17
N ASP A 122 -5.36 -14.60 12.24
CA ASP A 122 -4.69 -15.84 11.82
C ASP A 122 -3.30 -15.55 11.21
N LEU A 123 -3.21 -14.58 10.30
CA LEU A 123 -1.93 -14.18 9.70
C LEU A 123 -0.96 -13.62 10.74
N ARG A 124 -1.45 -12.87 11.73
CA ARG A 124 -0.63 -12.42 12.85
C ARG A 124 -0.09 -13.61 13.64
N ALA A 125 -0.95 -14.55 14.02
CA ALA A 125 -0.56 -15.76 14.73
C ALA A 125 0.47 -16.57 13.92
N TRP A 126 0.31 -16.64 12.60
CA TRP A 126 1.26 -17.27 11.70
C TRP A 126 2.65 -16.63 11.78
N LEU A 127 2.74 -15.31 11.69
CA LEU A 127 4.02 -14.58 11.77
C LEU A 127 4.69 -14.78 13.14
N VAL A 128 3.90 -14.73 14.23
CA VAL A 128 4.40 -14.97 15.59
C VAL A 128 4.91 -16.40 15.77
N ALA A 129 4.18 -17.40 15.28
CA ALA A 129 4.59 -18.81 15.33
C ALA A 129 5.91 -19.06 14.57
N HIS A 130 6.14 -18.29 13.50
CA HIS A 130 7.38 -18.32 12.71
C HIS A 130 8.48 -17.37 13.23
N ARG A 131 8.31 -16.83 14.45
CA ARG A 131 9.31 -15.98 15.14
C ARG A 131 9.70 -14.71 14.39
N VAL A 132 8.77 -14.15 13.60
CA VAL A 132 8.95 -12.84 12.99
C VAL A 132 9.01 -11.78 14.09
N LEU A 133 9.93 -10.82 13.98
CA LEU A 133 10.10 -9.78 15.00
C LEU A 133 8.83 -8.92 15.12
N PRO A 134 8.46 -8.46 16.33
CA PRO A 134 7.22 -7.70 16.56
C PRO A 134 7.06 -6.48 15.64
N GLU A 135 8.15 -5.81 15.30
CA GLU A 135 8.17 -4.66 14.37
C GLU A 135 7.73 -5.02 12.95
N PHE A 136 8.06 -6.22 12.46
CA PHE A 136 7.59 -6.72 11.16
C PHE A 136 6.19 -7.31 11.23
N VAL A 137 5.79 -7.88 12.38
CA VAL A 137 4.41 -8.29 12.62
C VAL A 137 3.47 -7.09 12.58
N ALA A 138 3.90 -5.94 13.14
CA ALA A 138 3.11 -4.71 13.16
C ALA A 138 2.86 -4.11 11.76
N ILE A 139 3.65 -4.49 10.74
CA ILE A 139 3.42 -4.06 9.35
C ILE A 139 2.12 -4.65 8.81
N LEU A 140 1.77 -5.88 9.22
CA LEU A 140 0.63 -6.63 8.70
C LEU A 140 -0.66 -5.81 8.73
N ASP A 141 -0.95 -5.17 9.86
CA ASP A 141 -2.17 -4.42 10.11
C ASP A 141 -1.90 -2.94 10.39
N GLN A 142 -0.76 -2.43 9.92
CA GLN A 142 -0.46 -1.02 10.01
C GLN A 142 -1.57 -0.22 9.28
N ARG A 143 -1.99 0.89 9.89
CA ARG A 143 -2.96 1.80 9.27
C ARG A 143 -2.43 2.25 7.90
N ARG A 144 -3.27 2.08 6.88
CA ARG A 144 -3.00 2.45 5.50
C ARG A 144 -3.49 3.86 5.21
N TRP A 145 -2.90 4.51 4.22
CA TRP A 145 -3.23 5.88 3.85
C TRP A 145 -4.13 5.93 2.62
N PHE A 146 -5.44 6.01 2.84
CA PHE A 146 -6.41 6.12 1.75
C PHE A 146 -6.38 7.50 1.11
N VAL A 147 -6.41 7.55 -0.22
CA VAL A 147 -6.45 8.77 -1.04
C VAL A 147 -7.86 8.93 -1.65
N PRO A 148 -8.73 9.80 -1.11
CA PRO A 148 -10.10 9.95 -1.60
C PRO A 148 -10.20 10.34 -3.08
N ALA A 149 -9.32 11.20 -3.57
CA ALA A 149 -9.32 11.67 -4.96
C ALA A 149 -9.07 10.55 -5.98
N LEU A 150 -8.36 9.49 -5.58
CA LEU A 150 -8.01 8.36 -6.44
C LEU A 150 -8.81 7.09 -6.14
N GLY A 151 -9.50 7.04 -4.99
CA GLY A 151 -10.26 5.87 -4.57
C GLY A 151 -9.39 4.65 -4.25
N MET A 152 -8.12 4.86 -3.88
CA MET A 152 -7.13 3.82 -3.60
C MET A 152 -6.24 4.21 -2.41
N ASP A 153 -5.48 3.24 -1.90
CA ASP A 153 -4.47 3.49 -0.88
C ASP A 153 -3.19 4.07 -1.49
N ALA A 154 -2.48 4.92 -0.77
CA ALA A 154 -1.21 5.50 -1.19
C ALA A 154 -0.11 4.42 -1.34
N GLU A 155 -0.23 3.32 -0.60
CA GLU A 155 0.58 2.11 -0.78
C GLU A 155 0.30 1.43 -2.13
N GLU A 156 -0.95 1.38 -2.59
CA GLU A 156 -1.29 0.89 -3.94
C GLU A 156 -0.74 1.84 -5.00
N LEU A 157 -0.88 3.16 -4.79
CA LEU A 157 -0.32 4.17 -5.67
C LEU A 157 1.21 4.05 -5.82
N ALA A 158 1.91 3.83 -4.71
CA ALA A 158 3.35 3.61 -4.69
C ALA A 158 3.75 2.37 -5.50
N ASN A 159 2.99 1.27 -5.37
CA ASN A 159 3.21 0.05 -6.14
C ASN A 159 3.00 0.26 -7.65
N LEU A 160 1.94 0.98 -8.05
CA LEU A 160 1.67 1.32 -9.45
C LEU A 160 2.82 2.15 -10.05
N GLN A 161 3.30 3.17 -9.33
CA GLN A 161 4.43 3.99 -9.79
C GLN A 161 5.71 3.14 -9.93
N ASN A 162 6.03 2.32 -8.92
CA ASN A 162 7.17 1.41 -8.96
C ASN A 162 7.08 0.40 -10.11
N ALA A 163 5.89 -0.13 -10.39
CA ALA A 163 5.65 -1.06 -11.49
C ALA A 163 5.99 -0.42 -12.85
N THR A 164 5.56 0.83 -13.09
CA THR A 164 5.90 1.55 -14.34
C THR A 164 7.40 1.75 -14.51
N GLY A 165 8.13 2.02 -13.43
CA GLY A 165 9.60 2.10 -13.46
C GLY A 165 10.24 0.75 -13.77
N ARG A 166 9.77 -0.32 -13.12
CA ARG A 166 10.28 -1.70 -13.28
C ARG A 166 10.14 -2.21 -14.72
N VAL A 167 9.05 -1.90 -15.41
CA VAL A 167 8.83 -2.31 -16.80
C VAL A 167 9.45 -1.35 -17.84
N GLY A 168 10.20 -0.33 -17.40
CA GLY A 168 10.88 0.61 -18.30
C GLY A 168 9.98 1.69 -18.90
N THR A 169 8.80 1.95 -18.31
CA THR A 169 7.86 2.99 -18.75
C THR A 169 7.55 4.05 -17.67
N PRO A 170 8.57 4.63 -16.99
CA PRO A 170 8.35 5.57 -15.87
C PRO A 170 7.52 6.82 -16.26
N GLY A 171 7.50 7.18 -17.55
CA GLY A 171 6.63 8.25 -18.06
C GLY A 171 5.13 7.99 -17.84
N VAL A 172 4.70 6.74 -17.69
CA VAL A 172 3.32 6.38 -17.30
C VAL A 172 3.04 6.82 -15.87
N GLY A 173 3.98 6.62 -14.94
CA GLY A 173 3.83 7.10 -13.55
C GLY A 173 3.75 8.61 -13.45
N VAL A 174 4.48 9.34 -14.30
CA VAL A 174 4.39 10.82 -14.41
C VAL A 174 3.06 11.24 -15.03
N ALA A 175 2.63 10.58 -16.12
CA ALA A 175 1.34 10.88 -16.74
C ALA A 175 0.17 10.64 -15.79
N LEU A 176 0.26 9.61 -14.94
CA LEU A 176 -0.70 9.34 -13.88
C LEU A 176 -0.78 10.52 -12.89
N ALA A 177 0.37 11.07 -12.47
CA ALA A 177 0.42 12.25 -11.61
C ALA A 177 -0.20 13.51 -12.24
N LEU A 178 -0.15 13.61 -13.57
CA LEU A 178 -0.71 14.71 -14.35
C LEU A 178 -2.19 14.52 -14.74
N GLY A 179 -2.83 13.45 -14.28
CA GLY A 179 -4.26 13.20 -14.52
C GLY A 179 -4.59 12.63 -15.91
N ASP A 180 -3.63 12.00 -16.59
CA ASP A 180 -3.89 11.32 -17.88
C ASP A 180 -4.89 10.15 -17.69
N ALA A 181 -6.02 10.22 -18.42
CA ALA A 181 -7.12 9.27 -18.27
C ALA A 181 -6.72 7.81 -18.58
N GLY A 182 -5.72 7.59 -19.43
CA GLY A 182 -5.23 6.26 -19.79
C GLY A 182 -4.07 5.76 -18.94
N ALA A 183 -3.45 6.59 -18.12
CA ALA A 183 -2.24 6.24 -17.39
C ALA A 183 -2.51 5.24 -16.27
N LEU A 184 -3.65 5.32 -15.60
CA LEU A 184 -4.01 4.37 -14.53
C LEU A 184 -4.12 2.94 -15.07
N GLN A 185 -4.78 2.77 -16.21
CA GLN A 185 -4.94 1.46 -16.85
C GLN A 185 -3.58 0.89 -17.28
N ARG A 186 -2.74 1.71 -17.92
CA ARG A 186 -1.38 1.31 -18.30
C ARG A 186 -0.50 0.97 -17.09
N ALA A 187 -0.65 1.68 -15.97
CA ALA A 187 0.07 1.38 -14.74
C ALA A 187 -0.35 0.03 -14.13
N ARG A 188 -1.65 -0.32 -14.19
CA ARG A 188 -2.16 -1.63 -13.76
C ARG A 188 -1.64 -2.77 -14.64
N GLU A 189 -1.54 -2.55 -15.94
CA GLU A 189 -0.93 -3.52 -16.86
C GLU A 189 0.55 -3.76 -16.53
N ALA A 190 1.29 -2.70 -16.16
CA ALA A 190 2.67 -2.81 -15.71
C ALA A 190 2.81 -3.57 -14.38
N GLU A 191 1.85 -3.45 -13.46
CA GLU A 191 1.85 -4.18 -12.19
C GLU A 191 1.66 -5.70 -12.39
N GLY A 192 0.82 -6.08 -13.35
CA GLY A 192 0.56 -7.48 -13.71
C GLY A 192 1.68 -8.18 -14.48
N THR A 193 2.72 -7.44 -14.89
CA THR A 193 3.91 -7.95 -15.60
C THR A 193 5.02 -8.32 -14.63
#